data_AF-A0A855F4J4-F1
#
_entry.id   AF-A0A855F4J4-F1
#
_cell.length_a   1.000
_cell.length_b   1.000
_cell.length_c   1.000
_cell.angle_alpha   90.00
_cell.angle_beta   90.00
_cell.angle_gamma   90.00
#
_symmetry.space_group_name_H-M   'P 1'
#
loop_
_entity.id
_entity.type
_entity.pdbx_description
1 polymer ?
#
loop_
_entity_poly.entity_id
_entity_poly.type
_entity_poly.pdbx_seq_one_letter_code
_entity_poly.pdbx_strand_id
1 'polypeptide(L)'
;MNKDLYHARWRLHHATADLNYSLECFGDHLSEEEGYPSDIYGFEAIYLYLNRKHGWTIKQCREMDKDDLRLALSVEMQGWILPPDAIQASTPREKHDC
;
A
#
# COMPACT_ATOMS: atom_id res chain seq x y z
N MET A 1 20.74 16.89 -21.93
CA MET A 1 20.11 15.82 -21.12
C MET A 1 19.83 16.39 -19.75
N ASN A 2 18.54 16.55 -19.37
CA ASN A 2 18.16 17.39 -18.23
C ASN A 2 18.23 16.60 -16.92
N LYS A 3 19.32 16.78 -16.16
CA LYS A 3 19.58 16.09 -14.88
C LYS A 3 18.42 16.28 -13.88
N ASP A 4 17.81 17.46 -13.87
CA ASP A 4 16.69 17.79 -12.99
C ASP A 4 15.43 17.00 -13.34
N LEU A 5 15.18 16.77 -14.65
CA LEU A 5 14.07 15.96 -15.11
C LEU A 5 14.19 14.50 -14.62
N TYR A 6 15.39 13.92 -14.66
CA TYR A 6 15.59 12.56 -14.16
C TYR A 6 15.47 12.47 -12.64
N HIS A 7 15.97 13.47 -11.90
CA HIS A 7 15.77 13.52 -10.44
C HIS A 7 14.28 13.64 -10.08
N ALA A 8 13.51 14.47 -10.80
CA ALA A 8 12.09 14.60 -10.58
C ALA A 8 11.34 13.29 -10.85
N ARG A 9 11.64 12.60 -11.96
CA ARG A 9 11.07 11.28 -12.27
C ARG A 9 11.42 10.25 -11.22
N TRP A 10 12.69 10.20 -10.79
CA TRP A 10 13.14 9.29 -9.75
C TRP A 10 12.38 9.49 -8.44
N ARG A 11 12.23 10.75 -7.99
CA ARG A 11 11.46 11.08 -6.77
C ARG A 11 10.00 10.67 -6.89
N LEU A 12 9.37 10.92 -8.03
CA LEU A 12 7.98 10.54 -8.28
C LEU A 12 7.80 9.02 -8.18
N HIS A 13 8.65 8.25 -8.87
CA HIS A 13 8.57 6.78 -8.83
C HIS A 13 8.80 6.21 -7.43
N HIS A 14 9.72 6.78 -6.66
CA HIS A 14 9.93 6.38 -5.27
C HIS A 14 8.72 6.70 -4.40
N ALA A 15 8.16 7.90 -4.49
CA ALA A 15 6.95 8.25 -3.75
C ALA A 15 5.76 7.34 -4.10
N THR A 16 5.58 6.99 -5.38
CA THR A 16 4.56 6.02 -5.80
C THR A 16 4.83 4.62 -5.24
N ALA A 17 6.09 4.18 -5.20
CA ALA A 17 6.45 2.89 -4.63
C ALA A 17 6.16 2.85 -3.13
N ASP A 18 6.52 3.89 -2.38
CA ASP A 18 6.29 4.00 -0.93
C ASP A 18 4.79 3.98 -0.62
N LEU A 19 3.98 4.70 -1.41
CA LEU A 19 2.53 4.70 -1.29
C LEU A 19 1.91 3.34 -1.62
N ASN A 20 2.49 2.57 -2.55
CA ASN A 20 2.00 1.23 -2.89
C ASN A 20 2.34 0.23 -1.80
N TYR A 21 3.56 0.29 -1.27
CA TYR A 21 4.03 -0.54 -0.17
C TYR A 21 3.20 -0.31 1.10
N SER A 22 2.96 0.95 1.44
CA SER A 22 2.11 1.32 2.58
C SER A 22 0.70 0.76 2.46
N LEU A 23 0.14 0.79 1.25
CA LEU A 23 -1.18 0.23 0.97
C LEU A 23 -1.18 -1.30 1.09
N GLU A 24 -0.15 -1.98 0.61
CA GLU A 24 -0.02 -3.44 0.77
C GLU A 24 0.06 -3.83 2.25
N CYS A 25 0.90 -3.17 3.05
CA CYS A 25 0.98 -3.41 4.49
C CYS A 25 -0.34 -3.11 5.21
N PHE A 26 -1.14 -2.16 4.71
CA PHE A 26 -2.47 -1.92 5.26
C PHE A 26 -3.40 -3.10 5.01
N GLY A 27 -3.25 -3.76 3.87
CA GLY A 27 -3.94 -5.01 3.57
C GLY A 27 -3.59 -6.13 4.56
N ASP A 28 -2.31 -6.26 4.92
CA ASP A 28 -1.88 -7.22 5.97
C ASP A 28 -2.53 -6.88 7.31
N HIS A 29 -2.60 -5.59 7.66
CA HIS A 29 -3.29 -5.16 8.87
C HIS A 29 -4.79 -5.50 8.84
N LEU A 30 -5.45 -5.26 7.70
CA LEU A 30 -6.87 -5.59 7.52
C LEU A 30 -7.12 -7.10 7.62
N SER A 31 -6.22 -7.94 7.11
CA SER A 31 -6.40 -9.39 7.21
C SER A 31 -6.33 -9.89 8.66
N GLU A 32 -5.44 -9.31 9.47
CA GLU A 32 -5.37 -9.58 10.90
C GLU A 32 -6.60 -9.05 11.65
N GLU A 33 -7.04 -7.82 11.38
CA GLU A 33 -8.18 -7.19 12.06
C GLU A 33 -9.50 -7.92 11.77
N GLU A 34 -9.72 -8.31 10.52
CA GLU A 34 -10.94 -9.00 10.08
C GLU A 34 -10.88 -10.53 10.25
N GLY A 35 -9.72 -11.07 10.67
CA GLY A 35 -9.52 -12.50 10.88
C GLY A 35 -9.61 -13.33 9.59
N TYR A 36 -9.01 -12.85 8.50
CA TYR A 36 -8.96 -13.57 7.23
C TYR A 36 -8.06 -14.81 7.31
N PRO A 37 -8.27 -15.82 6.43
CA PRO A 37 -7.35 -16.95 6.30
C PRO A 37 -5.92 -16.48 6.00
N SER A 38 -4.92 -17.26 6.41
CA SER A 38 -3.49 -16.96 6.25
C SER A 38 -3.06 -16.65 4.82
N ASP A 39 -3.82 -17.11 3.83
CA ASP A 39 -3.51 -16.94 2.42
C ASP A 39 -4.04 -15.61 1.85
N ILE A 40 -4.83 -14.85 2.62
CA ILE A 40 -5.43 -13.58 2.22
C ILE A 40 -4.71 -12.45 2.96
N TYR A 41 -3.77 -11.81 2.28
CA TYR A 41 -2.97 -10.69 2.81
C TYR A 41 -2.70 -9.67 1.71
N GLY A 42 -2.08 -8.54 2.05
CA GLY A 42 -1.76 -7.47 1.12
C GLY A 42 -2.97 -6.97 0.33
N PHE A 43 -2.80 -6.81 -0.98
CA PHE A 43 -3.88 -6.34 -1.85
C PHE A 43 -5.11 -7.26 -1.87
N GLU A 44 -4.97 -8.57 -1.66
CA GLU A 44 -6.13 -9.47 -1.65
C GLU A 44 -7.05 -9.21 -0.47
N ALA A 45 -6.47 -8.92 0.70
CA ALA A 45 -7.22 -8.50 1.88
C ALA A 45 -7.95 -7.17 1.64
N ILE A 46 -7.31 -6.20 0.97
CA ILE A 46 -7.96 -4.95 0.55
C ILE A 46 -9.18 -5.20 -0.33
N TYR A 47 -9.03 -6.03 -1.38
CA TYR A 47 -10.13 -6.30 -2.30
C TYR A 47 -11.30 -6.99 -1.59
N LEU A 48 -11.01 -7.92 -0.69
CA LEU A 48 -12.02 -8.62 0.11
C LEU A 48 -12.71 -7.65 1.08
N TYR A 49 -11.96 -6.77 1.73
CA TYR A 49 -12.49 -5.75 2.62
C TYR A 49 -13.46 -4.82 1.89
N LEU A 50 -13.05 -4.29 0.73
CA LEU A 50 -13.90 -3.41 -0.08
C LEU A 50 -15.16 -4.12 -0.59
N ASN A 51 -15.04 -5.41 -0.95
CA ASN A 51 -16.21 -6.22 -1.30
C ASN A 51 -17.18 -6.36 -0.12
N ARG A 52 -16.69 -6.63 1.09
CA ARG A 52 -17.54 -6.77 2.29
C ARG A 52 -18.16 -5.44 2.72
N LYS A 53 -17.40 -4.35 2.65
CA LYS A 53 -17.80 -3.02 3.13
C LYS A 53 -18.75 -2.30 2.19
N HIS A 54 -18.44 -2.28 0.89
CA HIS A 54 -19.18 -1.51 -0.11
C HIS A 54 -20.04 -2.39 -1.03
N GLY A 55 -19.91 -3.72 -0.96
CA GLY A 55 -20.62 -4.63 -1.85
C GLY A 55 -20.07 -4.67 -3.28
N TRP A 56 -18.90 -4.07 -3.54
CA TRP A 56 -18.28 -4.07 -4.86
C TRP A 56 -17.77 -5.45 -5.23
N THR A 57 -17.79 -5.81 -6.51
CA THR A 57 -17.28 -7.12 -6.94
C THR A 57 -15.76 -7.18 -6.82
N ILE A 58 -15.19 -8.34 -6.50
CA ILE A 58 -13.72 -8.51 -6.44
C ILE A 58 -13.05 -8.12 -7.77
N LYS A 59 -13.72 -8.39 -8.90
CA LYS A 59 -13.25 -7.98 -10.22
C LYS A 59 -13.13 -6.44 -10.31
N GLN A 60 -14.17 -5.73 -9.88
CA GLN A 60 -14.16 -4.26 -9.84
C GLN A 60 -13.04 -3.74 -8.94
N CYS A 61 -12.88 -4.30 -7.73
CA CYS A 61 -11.81 -3.90 -6.81
C CYS A 61 -10.40 -4.14 -7.41
N ARG A 62 -10.21 -5.22 -8.18
CA ARG A 62 -8.94 -5.54 -8.86
C ARG A 62 -8.66 -4.65 -10.09
N GLU A 63 -9.71 -4.11 -10.69
CA GLU A 63 -9.61 -3.19 -11.85
C GLU A 63 -9.40 -1.73 -11.41
N MET A 64 -9.71 -1.40 -10.15
CA MET A 64 -9.45 -0.07 -9.59
C MET A 64 -7.95 0.23 -9.56
N ASP A 65 -7.59 1.47 -9.89
CA ASP A 65 -6.24 1.92 -9.72
C ASP A 65 -5.92 2.16 -8.22
N LYS A 66 -4.63 2.33 -7.93
CA LYS A 66 -4.17 2.44 -6.54
C LYS A 66 -4.56 3.75 -5.87
N ASP A 67 -4.75 4.83 -6.61
CA ASP A 67 -5.22 6.10 -6.06
C ASP A 67 -6.70 5.99 -5.66
N ASP A 68 -7.51 5.33 -6.50
CA ASP A 68 -8.90 5.00 -6.18
C ASP A 68 -9.01 4.07 -4.95
N LEU A 69 -8.15 3.05 -4.83
CA LEU A 69 -8.09 2.20 -3.64
C LEU A 69 -7.73 3.00 -2.38
N ARG A 70 -6.75 3.92 -2.47
CA ARG A 70 -6.39 4.80 -1.33
C ARG A 70 -7.53 5.73 -0.95
N LEU A 71 -8.26 6.24 -1.94
CA LEU A 71 -9.41 7.10 -1.68
C LEU A 71 -10.51 6.31 -0.96
N ALA A 72 -10.81 5.11 -1.44
CA ALA A 72 -11.80 4.22 -0.82
C ALA A 72 -11.44 3.83 0.62
N LEU A 73 -10.14 3.71 0.91
CA LEU A 73 -9.60 3.36 2.22
C LEU A 73 -9.14 4.56 3.06
N SER A 74 -9.41 5.79 2.60
CA SER A 74 -8.83 7.00 3.20
C SER A 74 -9.29 7.25 4.64
N VAL A 75 -10.50 6.79 4.99
CA VAL A 75 -11.09 6.94 6.32
C VAL A 75 -10.52 5.88 7.27
N GLU A 76 -10.27 4.69 6.77
CA GLU A 76 -9.77 3.52 7.50
C GLU A 76 -8.28 3.65 7.76
N MET A 77 -7.55 4.19 6.79
CA MET A 77 -6.14 4.54 6.96
C MET A 77 -5.96 5.77 7.86
N GLN A 78 -7.03 6.48 8.23
CA GLN A 78 -6.93 7.67 9.07
C GLN A 78 -6.50 7.29 10.50
N GLY A 79 -5.26 7.60 10.84
CA GLY A 79 -4.66 7.26 12.14
C GLY A 79 -3.97 5.90 12.16
N TRP A 80 -4.03 5.14 11.07
CA TRP A 80 -3.18 3.97 10.88
C TRP A 80 -1.76 4.41 10.53
N ILE A 81 -0.79 3.76 11.18
CA ILE A 81 0.65 4.01 10.99
C ILE A 81 1.27 2.67 10.62
N LEU A 82 2.19 2.68 9.65
CA LEU A 82 2.95 1.49 9.32
C LEU A 82 3.60 0.89 10.58
N PRO A 83 3.58 -0.44 10.74
CA PRO A 83 4.25 -1.08 11.85
C PRO A 83 5.77 -0.81 11.77
N PRO A 84 6.48 -0.77 12.92
CA PRO A 84 7.92 -0.46 12.97
C PRO A 84 8.77 -1.31 12.05
N ASP A 85 8.42 -2.59 11.89
CA ASP A 85 9.13 -3.53 11.02
C ASP A 85 8.98 -3.17 9.54
N ALA A 86 7.78 -2.72 9.12
CA ALA A 86 7.54 -2.26 7.75
C ALA A 86 8.23 -0.92 7.46
N ILE A 87 8.32 -0.03 8.47
CA ILE A 87 9.10 1.22 8.36
C ILE A 87 10.59 0.91 8.16
N GLN A 88 11.14 -0.04 8.91
CA GLN A 88 12.54 -0.44 8.76
C GLN A 88 12.81 -1.09 7.39
N ALA A 89 11.85 -1.84 6.85
CA ALA A 89 11.97 -2.47 5.53
C ALA A 89 11.89 -1.48 4.36
N SER A 90 11.09 -0.42 4.48
CA SER A 90 10.96 0.63 3.44
C SER A 90 12.08 1.64 3.46
N THR A 91 12.80 1.78 4.58
CA THR A 91 13.98 2.64 4.66
C THR A 91 15.11 1.99 3.85
N PRO A 92 15.67 2.64 2.81
CA PRO A 92 16.88 2.15 2.20
C PRO A 92 17.92 2.09 3.31
N ARG A 93 18.45 0.90 3.63
CA ARG A 93 19.69 0.80 4.42
C ARG A 93 20.66 1.78 3.79
N GLU A 94 20.94 2.89 4.49
CA GLU A 94 22.15 3.64 4.19
C GLU A 94 23.25 2.59 4.20
N LYS A 95 23.80 2.33 3.02
CA LYS A 95 24.99 1.50 2.90
C LYS A 95 26.07 2.29 3.63
N HIS A 96 26.18 2.08 4.94
CA HIS A 96 27.42 2.30 5.65
C HIS A 96 28.43 1.32 5.06
N ASP A 97 29.37 1.91 4.32
CA ASP A 97 30.73 1.48 4.05
C ASP A 97 31.00 -0.02 3.84
N CYS A 98 31.38 -0.36 2.61
CA CYS A 98 32.59 -1.12 2.28
C CYS A 98 33.00 -0.83 0.83
#